data_AF-A0A7Z9Q1Z7-F1
#
_entry.id   AF-A0A7Z9Q1Z7-F1
#
_cell.length_a   1.000
_cell.length_b   1.000
_cell.length_c   1.000
_cell.angle_alpha   90.00
_cell.angle_beta   90.00
_cell.angle_gamma   90.00
#
_symmetry.space_group_name_H-M   'P 1'
#
loop_
_entity.id
_entity.type
_entity.pdbx_description
1 polymer ?
#
loop_
_entity_poly.entity_id
_entity_poly.type
_entity_poly.pdbx_seq_one_letter_code
_entity_poly.pdbx_strand_id
1 'polypeptide(L)'
;MRRGGTLEPGNRQSLENHVRHLIGIGFQRVGQWELADGVLVCKLEALQKNKNVLYAFVSGETVLYVGKSVRTLQNRLKGYQKPGPTQRTNQRNHRLIREMLEGGSEVQIFAWADDGRLAYGPFHINLAAGLEDSIVGVLRPGWNGLREA
;
A
#
# COMPACT_ATOMS: atom_id res chain seq x y z
N MET A 1 31.98 -2.02 -37.28
CA MET A 1 31.56 -3.14 -36.41
C MET A 1 31.97 -2.86 -34.97
N ARG A 2 31.05 -2.41 -34.11
CA ARG A 2 31.18 -2.48 -32.65
C ARG A 2 29.90 -3.12 -32.13
N ARG A 3 30.09 -4.19 -31.35
CA ARG A 3 29.11 -5.19 -30.95
C ARG A 3 28.04 -4.56 -30.05
N GLY A 4 26.79 -4.92 -30.31
CA GLY A 4 25.66 -4.62 -29.44
C GLY A 4 25.90 -5.20 -28.03
N GLY A 5 25.71 -4.35 -27.03
CA GLY A 5 25.58 -4.78 -25.64
C GLY A 5 24.20 -5.38 -25.45
N THR A 6 24.13 -6.71 -25.44
CA THR A 6 22.99 -7.46 -24.91
C THR A 6 22.83 -7.09 -23.43
N LEU A 7 21.63 -6.67 -23.03
CA LEU A 7 21.29 -6.44 -21.64
C LEU A 7 21.32 -7.78 -20.89
N GLU A 8 22.13 -7.85 -19.83
CA GLU A 8 22.26 -9.01 -18.96
C GLU A 8 20.90 -9.41 -18.33
N PRO A 9 20.52 -10.70 -18.35
CA PRO A 9 19.23 -11.17 -17.81
C PRO A 9 19.11 -11.10 -16.27
N GLY A 10 20.19 -10.80 -15.55
CA GLY A 10 20.27 -10.88 -14.08
C GLY A 10 19.47 -9.83 -13.29
N ASN A 11 18.93 -8.80 -13.93
CA ASN A 11 18.29 -7.68 -13.22
C ASN A 11 16.75 -7.74 -13.17
N ARG A 12 16.12 -8.74 -13.80
CA ARG A 12 14.66 -8.88 -13.83
C ARG A 12 14.11 -9.67 -12.63
N GLN A 13 14.90 -10.57 -12.06
CA GLN A 13 14.55 -11.42 -10.92
C GLN A 13 14.54 -10.66 -9.56
N SER A 14 15.22 -9.50 -9.48
CA SER A 14 15.39 -8.74 -8.23
C SER A 14 14.16 -7.92 -7.81
N LEU A 15 13.16 -7.78 -8.68
CA LEU A 15 11.93 -7.00 -8.42
C LEU A 15 10.71 -7.88 -8.10
N GLU A 16 10.82 -9.21 -8.14
CA GLU A 16 9.67 -10.10 -8.01
C GLU A 16 9.08 -10.17 -6.59
N ASN A 17 9.73 -9.54 -5.61
CA ASN A 17 9.23 -9.46 -4.24
C ASN A 17 9.08 -8.01 -3.76
N HIS A 18 7.98 -7.36 -4.16
CA HIS A 18 7.66 -5.99 -3.78
C HIS A 18 7.64 -5.81 -2.25
N VAL A 19 7.21 -6.85 -1.52
CA VAL A 19 7.10 -6.81 -0.06
C VAL A 19 8.47 -6.66 0.60
N ARG A 20 9.54 -7.29 0.09
CA ARG A 20 10.90 -7.12 0.61
C ARG A 20 11.36 -5.67 0.57
N HIS A 21 11.04 -4.92 -0.49
CA HIS A 21 11.37 -3.50 -0.57
C HIS A 21 10.67 -2.68 0.51
N LEU A 22 9.39 -2.97 0.79
CA LEU A 22 8.64 -2.31 1.85
C LEU A 22 9.22 -2.66 3.24
N ILE A 23 9.48 -3.94 3.51
CA ILE A 23 10.06 -4.38 4.78
C ILE A 23 11.44 -3.77 5.00
N GLY A 24 12.26 -3.68 3.94
CA GLY A 24 13.60 -3.09 3.99
C GLY A 24 13.64 -1.64 4.45
N ILE A 25 12.53 -0.90 4.31
CA ILE A 25 12.39 0.49 4.79
C ILE A 25 11.53 0.60 6.07
N GLY A 26 11.21 -0.53 6.71
CA GLY A 26 10.54 -0.57 8.01
C GLY A 26 9.03 -0.78 7.98
N PHE A 27 8.42 -1.13 6.84
CA PHE A 27 7.03 -1.60 6.86
C PHE A 27 6.93 -2.90 7.64
N GLN A 28 5.85 -3.03 8.40
CA GLN A 28 5.50 -4.26 9.11
C GLN A 28 4.09 -4.69 8.71
N ARG A 29 3.81 -6.01 8.75
CA ARG A 29 2.43 -6.50 8.65
C ARG A 29 1.65 -6.00 9.86
N VAL A 30 0.55 -5.30 9.63
CA VAL A 30 -0.27 -4.69 10.68
C VAL A 30 -1.70 -5.23 10.72
N GLY A 31 -2.06 -6.12 9.79
CA GLY A 31 -3.39 -6.69 9.74
C GLY A 31 -3.75 -7.25 8.37
N GLN A 32 -5.04 -7.47 8.16
CA GLN A 32 -5.60 -8.00 6.92
C GLN A 32 -7.05 -7.58 6.71
N TRP A 33 -7.53 -7.75 5.47
CA TRP A 33 -8.93 -7.66 5.11
C TRP A 33 -9.60 -9.03 5.15
N GLU A 34 -10.87 -9.06 5.53
CA GLU A 34 -11.68 -10.28 5.57
C GLU A 34 -13.12 -9.98 5.14
N LEU A 35 -13.82 -11.02 4.70
CA LEU A 35 -15.27 -11.01 4.53
C LEU A 35 -15.91 -11.73 5.72
N ALA A 36 -16.55 -10.96 6.60
CA ALA A 36 -17.36 -11.50 7.69
C ALA A 36 -18.83 -11.37 7.30
N ASP A 37 -19.52 -12.49 7.13
CA ASP A 37 -20.94 -12.52 6.71
C ASP A 37 -21.22 -11.68 5.44
N GLY A 38 -20.29 -11.74 4.48
CA GLY A 38 -20.36 -10.98 3.23
C GLY A 38 -20.05 -9.48 3.36
N VAL A 39 -19.69 -9.00 4.56
CA VAL A 39 -19.28 -7.62 4.82
C VAL A 39 -17.76 -7.51 4.86
N LEU A 40 -17.22 -6.50 4.18
CA LEU A 40 -15.79 -6.23 4.20
C LEU A 40 -15.36 -5.63 5.54
N VAL A 41 -14.46 -6.33 6.24
CA VAL A 41 -13.94 -5.93 7.55
C VAL A 41 -12.41 -5.86 7.51
N CYS A 42 -11.85 -4.85 8.17
CA CYS A 42 -10.42 -4.70 8.39
C CYS A 42 -10.08 -5.13 9.82
N LYS A 43 -9.19 -6.12 9.96
CA LYS A 43 -8.61 -6.51 11.25
C LYS A 43 -7.19 -5.96 11.34
N LEU A 44 -6.97 -5.02 12.26
CA LEU A 44 -5.65 -4.46 12.54
C LEU A 44 -5.12 -4.95 13.88
N GLU A 45 -3.88 -5.42 13.85
CA GLU A 45 -3.10 -5.89 14.99
C GLU A 45 -2.17 -4.79 15.51
N ALA A 46 -1.72 -3.87 14.64
CA ALA A 46 -0.80 -2.78 15.01
C ALA A 46 -1.10 -1.45 14.28
N LEU A 47 -0.46 -0.37 14.76
CA LEU A 47 -0.45 0.98 14.19
C LEU A 47 -1.83 1.66 13.98
N GLN A 48 -2.89 1.15 14.60
CA GLN A 48 -4.28 1.60 14.39
C GLN A 48 -4.46 3.10 14.66
N LYS A 49 -3.76 3.61 15.69
CA LYS A 49 -3.85 5.00 16.16
C LYS A 49 -2.78 5.92 15.55
N ASN A 50 -1.81 5.38 14.82
CA ASN A 50 -0.72 6.17 14.24
C ASN A 50 -1.22 7.02 13.08
N LYS A 51 -0.71 8.25 12.99
CA LYS A 51 -0.91 9.20 11.89
C LYS A 51 0.37 9.30 11.06
N ASN A 52 0.33 10.02 9.94
CA ASN A 52 1.46 10.15 8.99
C ASN A 52 1.98 8.76 8.61
N VAL A 53 1.05 7.91 8.18
CA VAL A 53 1.31 6.51 7.85
C VAL A 53 1.35 6.33 6.34
N LEU A 54 2.29 5.52 5.88
CA LEU A 54 2.17 4.80 4.62
C LEU A 54 1.61 3.42 4.90
N TYR A 55 0.74 2.95 4.01
CA TYR A 55 0.21 1.61 4.05
C TYR A 55 0.16 1.00 2.66
N ALA A 56 0.21 -0.32 2.62
CA ALA A 56 0.11 -1.10 1.40
C ALA A 56 -0.88 -2.25 1.56
N PHE A 57 -1.63 -2.53 0.51
CA PHE A 57 -2.38 -3.79 0.36
C PHE A 57 -1.52 -4.78 -0.40
N VAL A 58 -1.45 -6.00 0.12
CA VAL A 58 -0.51 -7.02 -0.33
C VAL A 58 -1.23 -8.36 -0.45
N SER A 59 -0.94 -9.12 -1.51
CA SER A 59 -1.36 -10.52 -1.63
C SER A 59 -0.14 -11.35 -2.03
N GLY A 60 0.23 -12.34 -1.21
CA GLY A 60 1.51 -13.02 -1.32
C GLY A 60 2.68 -12.04 -1.27
N GLU A 61 3.51 -12.04 -2.32
CA GLU A 61 4.67 -11.13 -2.45
C GLU A 61 4.37 -9.87 -3.27
N THR A 62 3.12 -9.70 -3.74
CA THR A 62 2.72 -8.61 -4.63
C THR A 62 2.09 -7.47 -3.85
N VAL A 63 2.69 -6.27 -3.97
CA VAL A 63 2.05 -5.02 -3.52
C VAL A 63 1.00 -4.62 -4.55
N LEU A 64 -0.26 -4.59 -4.12
CA LEU A 64 -1.43 -4.30 -4.94
C LEU A 64 -1.72 -2.79 -4.97
N TYR A 65 -1.65 -2.14 -3.81
CA TYR A 65 -1.94 -0.73 -3.63
C TYR A 65 -1.00 -0.12 -2.58
N VAL A 66 -0.59 1.12 -2.77
CA VAL A 66 0.08 1.95 -1.76
C VAL A 66 -0.72 3.23 -1.56
N GLY A 67 -0.93 3.61 -0.30
CA GLY A 67 -1.58 4.86 0.07
C GLY A 67 -0.95 5.49 1.30
N LYS A 68 -1.20 6.79 1.48
CA LYS A 68 -0.83 7.53 2.69
C LYS A 68 -2.03 8.01 3.51
N SER A 69 -1.78 8.32 4.79
CA SER A 69 -2.74 9.06 5.60
C SER A 69 -2.09 10.00 6.61
N VAL A 70 -2.60 11.23 6.67
CA VAL A 70 -2.37 12.17 7.78
C VAL A 70 -3.35 11.94 8.95
N ARG A 71 -4.42 11.16 8.72
CA ARG A 71 -5.32 10.68 9.78
C ARG A 71 -4.77 9.36 10.35
N THR A 72 -5.45 8.83 11.36
CA THR A 72 -5.06 7.52 11.89
C THR A 72 -5.23 6.44 10.83
N LEU A 73 -4.38 5.41 10.85
CA LEU A 73 -4.49 4.27 9.95
C LEU A 73 -5.91 3.67 9.99
N GLN A 74 -6.46 3.46 11.18
CA GLN A 74 -7.82 2.94 11.34
C GLN A 74 -8.87 3.81 10.65
N ASN A 75 -8.78 5.15 10.78
CA ASN A 75 -9.73 6.05 10.14
C ASN A 75 -9.61 6.01 8.61
N ARG A 76 -8.39 5.86 8.08
CA ARG A 76 -8.18 5.73 6.64
C ARG A 76 -8.79 4.42 6.12
N LEU A 77 -8.52 3.32 6.81
CA LEU A 77 -8.96 1.99 6.38
C LEU A 77 -10.48 1.80 6.51
N LYS A 78 -11.12 2.38 7.53
CA LYS A 78 -12.58 2.42 7.62
C LYS A 78 -13.25 3.00 6.36
N GLY A 79 -12.59 3.94 5.69
CA GLY A 79 -13.07 4.53 4.44
C GLY A 79 -13.22 3.51 3.29
N TYR A 80 -12.43 2.44 3.29
CA TYR A 80 -12.57 1.35 2.32
C TYR A 80 -13.64 0.34 2.70
N GLN A 81 -13.99 0.17 3.97
CA GLN A 81 -15.09 -0.74 4.38
C GLN A 81 -16.45 -0.23 3.90
N LYS A 82 -16.68 1.08 4.01
CA LYS A 82 -17.94 1.72 3.64
C LYS A 82 -17.66 3.04 2.90
N PRO A 83 -17.29 2.97 1.61
CA PRO A 83 -16.95 4.15 0.84
C PRO A 83 -18.15 5.07 0.66
N GLY A 84 -17.93 6.38 0.79
CA GLY A 84 -18.94 7.40 0.46
C GLY A 84 -19.09 7.58 -1.06
N PRO A 85 -20.19 8.20 -1.52
CA PRO A 85 -20.53 8.29 -2.95
C PRO A 85 -19.53 9.09 -3.80
N THR A 86 -18.77 10.01 -3.19
CA THR A 86 -17.76 10.81 -3.89
C THR A 86 -16.34 10.24 -3.77
N GLN A 87 -16.15 9.17 -3.00
CA GLN A 87 -14.84 8.63 -2.66
C GLN A 87 -14.39 7.57 -3.67
N ARG A 88 -14.15 7.98 -4.93
CA ARG A 88 -13.81 7.06 -6.04
C ARG A 88 -12.69 6.07 -5.70
N THR A 89 -11.58 6.54 -5.14
CA THR A 89 -10.47 5.66 -4.72
C THR A 89 -10.90 4.63 -3.68
N ASN A 90 -11.77 5.01 -2.75
CA ASN A 90 -12.26 4.09 -1.73
C ASN A 90 -13.23 3.06 -2.33
N GLN A 91 -14.12 3.47 -3.24
CA GLN A 91 -15.04 2.58 -3.95
C GLN A 91 -14.28 1.55 -4.79
N ARG A 92 -13.28 2.01 -5.55
CA ARG A 92 -12.45 1.13 -6.37
C ARG A 92 -11.72 0.10 -5.53
N ASN A 93 -11.01 0.54 -4.49
CA ASN A 93 -10.29 -0.39 -3.61
C ASN A 93 -11.25 -1.30 -2.84
N HIS A 94 -12.41 -0.81 -2.40
CA HIS A 94 -13.44 -1.66 -1.78
C HIS A 94 -13.81 -2.82 -2.70
N ARG A 95 -14.12 -2.53 -3.97
CA ARG A 95 -14.45 -3.54 -4.97
C ARG A 95 -13.31 -4.52 -5.19
N LEU A 96 -12.10 -4.03 -5.43
CA LEU A 96 -10.92 -4.86 -5.71
C LEU A 96 -10.54 -5.77 -4.51
N ILE A 97 -10.65 -5.26 -3.28
CA ILE A 97 -10.41 -6.07 -2.07
C ILE A 97 -11.46 -7.20 -1.99
N ARG A 98 -12.74 -6.87 -2.21
CA ARG A 98 -13.80 -7.88 -2.20
C ARG A 98 -13.60 -8.95 -3.26
N GLU A 99 -13.32 -8.56 -4.50
CA GLU A 99 -13.06 -9.47 -5.62
C GLU A 99 -11.92 -10.46 -5.29
N MET A 100 -10.83 -9.97 -4.70
CA MET A 100 -9.71 -10.82 -4.25
C MET A 100 -10.15 -11.85 -3.19
N LEU A 101 -10.89 -11.39 -2.17
CA LEU A 101 -11.34 -12.25 -1.06
C LEU A 101 -12.40 -13.26 -1.51
N GLU A 102 -13.34 -12.87 -2.38
CA GLU A 102 -14.34 -13.75 -2.98
C GLU A 102 -13.68 -14.79 -3.90
N GLY A 103 -12.57 -14.44 -4.55
CA GLY A 103 -11.72 -15.35 -5.31
C GLY A 103 -10.80 -16.25 -4.45
N GLY A 104 -10.90 -16.19 -3.12
CA GLY A 104 -10.13 -17.01 -2.19
C GLY A 104 -8.69 -16.54 -1.93
N SER A 105 -8.32 -15.36 -2.42
CA SER A 105 -7.00 -14.77 -2.17
C SER A 105 -7.01 -13.92 -0.90
N GLU A 106 -5.90 -13.89 -0.17
CA GLU A 106 -5.75 -12.98 0.98
C GLU A 106 -5.39 -11.55 0.55
N VAL A 107 -5.76 -10.58 1.37
CA VAL A 107 -5.29 -9.19 1.24
C VAL A 107 -4.76 -8.71 2.60
N GLN A 108 -3.44 -8.80 2.77
CA GLN A 108 -2.72 -8.33 3.95
C GLN A 108 -2.49 -6.81 3.89
N ILE A 109 -2.28 -6.22 5.07
CA ILE A 109 -2.00 -4.80 5.23
C ILE A 109 -0.62 -4.66 5.85
N PHE A 110 0.26 -3.97 5.12
CA PHE A 110 1.56 -3.54 5.64
C PHE A 110 1.53 -2.05 5.89
N ALA A 111 2.20 -1.57 6.93
CA ALA A 111 2.28 -0.14 7.20
C ALA A 111 3.60 0.27 7.83
N TRP A 112 3.95 1.54 7.60
CA TRP A 112 5.05 2.23 8.24
C TRP A 112 4.53 3.61 8.70
N ALA A 113 4.87 3.99 9.93
CA ALA A 113 4.49 5.27 10.50
C ALA A 113 5.73 6.15 10.59
N ASP A 114 5.60 7.39 10.12
CA ASP A 114 6.61 8.42 10.32
C ASP A 114 6.82 8.65 11.83
N ASP A 115 8.07 8.57 12.27
CA ASP A 115 8.45 8.69 13.68
C ASP A 115 8.58 10.14 14.16
N GLY A 116 8.38 11.10 13.26
CA GLY A 116 8.33 12.51 13.61
C GLY A 116 9.70 13.19 13.69
N ARG A 117 10.79 12.47 13.36
CA ARG A 117 12.14 12.92 13.69
C ARG A 117 12.77 13.87 12.68
N LEU A 118 12.27 13.90 11.45
CA LEU A 118 12.82 14.77 10.41
C LEU A 118 12.15 16.14 10.42
N ALA A 119 12.95 17.19 10.52
CA ALA A 119 12.47 18.57 10.53
C ALA A 119 13.34 19.49 9.65
N TYR A 120 12.73 20.56 9.14
CA TYR A 120 13.41 21.68 8.50
C TYR A 120 13.02 22.97 9.22
N GLY A 121 13.95 23.49 10.03
CA GLY A 121 13.64 24.57 10.97
C GLY A 121 12.52 24.16 11.95
N PRO A 122 11.44 24.93 12.09
CA PRO A 122 10.33 24.60 12.98
C PRO A 122 9.31 23.61 12.39
N PHE A 123 9.50 23.18 11.12
CA PHE A 123 8.51 22.38 10.41
C PHE A 123 8.88 20.90 10.38
N HIS A 124 7.92 20.05 10.76
CA HIS A 124 8.04 18.60 10.62
C HIS A 124 7.86 18.17 9.16
N ILE A 125 8.79 17.36 8.65
CA ILE A 125 8.70 16.77 7.31
C ILE A 125 7.94 15.45 7.39
N ASN A 126 6.74 15.40 6.79
CA ASN A 126 5.98 14.16 6.69
C ASN A 126 6.62 13.21 5.66
N LEU A 127 7.44 12.29 6.16
CA LEU A 127 8.15 11.32 5.32
C LEU A 127 7.18 10.36 4.62
N ALA A 128 6.10 9.97 5.28
CA ALA A 128 5.06 9.14 4.66
C ALA A 128 4.46 9.83 3.43
N ALA A 129 4.29 11.15 3.46
CA ALA A 129 3.81 11.91 2.31
C ALA A 129 4.83 12.03 1.19
N GLY A 130 6.12 12.18 1.51
CA GLY A 130 7.20 12.33 0.54
C GLY A 130 7.62 11.03 -0.15
N LEU A 131 7.44 9.88 0.50
CA LEU A 131 7.85 8.58 -0.03
C LEU A 131 6.80 7.90 -0.94
N GLU A 132 5.52 8.26 -0.82
CA GLU A 132 4.42 7.59 -1.54
C GLU A 132 4.67 7.51 -3.06
N ASP A 133 4.91 8.65 -3.72
CA ASP A 133 5.06 8.71 -5.18
C ASP A 133 6.29 7.93 -5.66
N SER A 134 7.37 7.93 -4.88
CA SER A 134 8.58 7.16 -5.19
C SER A 134 8.33 5.66 -5.11
N ILE A 135 7.66 5.20 -4.05
CA ILE A 135 7.28 3.79 -3.88
C ILE A 135 6.35 3.36 -5.02
N VAL A 136 5.33 4.17 -5.35
CA VAL A 136 4.41 3.88 -6.45
C VAL A 136 5.14 3.85 -7.80
N GLY A 137 6.09 4.77 -8.03
CA GLY A 137 6.87 4.83 -9.26
C GLY A 137 7.78 3.61 -9.46
N VAL A 138 8.38 3.11 -8.37
CA VAL A 138 9.28 1.95 -8.37
C VAL A 138 8.50 0.63 -8.44
N LEU A 139 7.52 0.44 -7.55
CA LEU A 139 6.79 -0.84 -7.43
C LEU A 139 5.64 -0.98 -8.44
N ARG A 140 5.15 0.14 -9.00
CA ARG A 140 4.02 0.21 -9.94
C ARG A 140 2.84 -0.69 -9.54
N PRO A 141 2.28 -0.53 -8.32
CA PRO A 141 1.21 -1.40 -7.85
C PRO A 141 -0.01 -1.33 -8.77
N GLY A 142 -0.57 -2.49 -9.12
CA GLY A 142 -1.62 -2.58 -10.13
C GLY A 142 -2.89 -1.79 -9.80
N TRP A 143 -3.15 -1.47 -8.52
CA TRP A 143 -4.34 -0.73 -8.10
C TRP A 143 -4.10 0.78 -7.95
N ASN A 144 -2.84 1.24 -8.01
CA ASN A 144 -2.52 2.67 -8.09
C ASN A 144 -2.76 3.16 -9.53
N GLY A 145 -3.37 4.34 -9.67
CA GLY A 145 -3.54 4.97 -10.99
C GLY A 145 -4.57 4.35 -11.94
N LEU A 146 -5.23 3.23 -11.60
CA LEU A 146 -6.32 2.67 -12.42
C LEU A 146 -7.39 3.75 -12.72
N ARG A 147 -7.63 4.04 -14.00
CA ARG A 147 -8.78 4.84 -14.42
C ARG A 147 -9.88 3.88 -14.84
N GLU A 148 -11.10 4.10 -14.36
CA GLU A 148 -12.26 3.42 -14.95
C GLU A 148 -12.40 3.90 -16.39
N ALA A 149 -12.58 2.95 -17.32
CA ALA A 149 -12.80 3.23 -18.73
C ALA A 149 -14.19 3.84 -18.97
#